data_AF-A0A6M8FDM0-F1
#
_entry.id   AF-A0A6M8FDM0-F1
#
_cell.length_a   1.000
_cell.length_b   1.000
_cell.length_c   1.000
_cell.angle_alpha   90.00
_cell.angle_beta   90.00
_cell.angle_gamma   90.00
#
_symmetry.space_group_name_H-M   'P 1'
#
loop_
_entity.id
_entity.type
_entity.pdbx_description
1 polymer ?
#
loop_
_entity_poly.entity_id
_entity_poly.type
_entity_poly.pdbx_seq_one_letter_code
_entity_poly.pdbx_strand_id
1 'polypeptide(L)'
;MKSLSVFAACMLFAGVAQATVQYEVSGVLAVSDCPAGLLSEDVRVNLSTNVQAGIECNASQVAVGTCSIAGRTTSRTVEQLDCTSAPGPDDRFGNPTTVETCVPFVPPQFTETTGAVIYTGSSAQGTIIPGYDGAACSAAAAEAGAQGRLQ
;
A
#
# COMPACT_ATOMS: atom_id res chain seq x y z
N MET A 1 -35.65 -36.31 32.43
CA MET A 1 -35.91 -35.48 31.23
C MET A 1 -36.16 -34.04 31.68
N LYS A 2 -35.22 -33.12 31.43
CA LYS A 2 -35.43 -31.66 31.40
C LYS A 2 -34.12 -30.93 31.02
N SER A 3 -34.15 -30.40 29.80
CA SER A 3 -33.47 -29.22 29.23
C SER A 3 -31.98 -28.97 29.46
N LEU A 4 -31.21 -29.14 28.38
CA LEU A 4 -29.95 -28.44 28.09
C LEU A 4 -30.18 -26.92 28.03
N SER A 5 -29.23 -26.14 28.52
CA SER A 5 -29.09 -24.71 28.20
C SER A 5 -27.60 -24.36 28.15
N VAL A 6 -26.97 -24.69 27.02
CA VAL A 6 -25.65 -24.19 26.63
C VAL A 6 -25.91 -22.87 25.91
N PHE A 7 -25.75 -21.75 26.60
CA PHE A 7 -25.82 -20.42 25.99
C PHE A 7 -24.49 -20.11 25.32
N ALA A 8 -24.51 -20.20 23.99
CA ALA A 8 -23.44 -19.81 23.11
C ALA A 8 -23.22 -18.28 23.19
N ALA A 9 -22.04 -17.88 23.68
CA ALA A 9 -21.52 -16.54 23.51
C ALA A 9 -20.42 -16.57 22.45
N CYS A 10 -20.81 -16.80 21.19
CA CYS A 10 -19.96 -16.53 20.04
C CYS A 10 -19.97 -15.01 19.81
N MET A 11 -19.12 -14.28 20.53
CA MET A 11 -18.77 -12.92 20.16
C MET A 11 -18.05 -12.97 18.81
N LEU A 12 -18.81 -12.71 17.75
CA LEU A 12 -18.31 -12.46 16.41
C LEU A 12 -17.50 -11.17 16.45
N PHE A 13 -16.18 -11.29 16.57
CA PHE A 13 -15.28 -10.26 16.09
C PHE A 13 -15.38 -10.25 14.57
N ALA A 14 -16.27 -9.43 14.02
CA ALA A 14 -16.23 -8.99 12.64
C ALA A 14 -15.02 -8.06 12.48
N GLY A 15 -13.82 -8.64 12.49
CA GLY A 15 -12.64 -7.96 11.98
C GLY A 15 -12.85 -7.76 10.49
N VAL A 16 -12.90 -6.51 10.05
CA VAL A 16 -12.74 -6.15 8.64
C VAL A 16 -11.45 -6.83 8.15
N ALA A 17 -11.61 -7.85 7.30
CA ALA A 17 -10.49 -8.57 6.73
C ALA A 17 -9.74 -7.60 5.82
N GLN A 18 -8.63 -7.05 6.33
CA GLN A 18 -7.61 -6.48 5.47
C GLN A 18 -7.09 -7.62 4.61
N ALA A 19 -7.40 -7.56 3.32
CA ALA A 19 -6.93 -8.52 2.35
C ALA A 19 -5.52 -8.10 1.96
N THR A 20 -4.57 -8.79 2.55
CA THR A 20 -3.15 -8.53 2.39
C THR A 20 -2.56 -9.62 1.51
N VAL A 21 -1.92 -9.25 0.39
CA VAL A 21 -1.33 -10.21 -0.54
C VAL A 21 0.13 -9.88 -0.82
N GLN A 22 0.99 -10.83 -0.48
CA GLN A 22 2.43 -10.77 -0.69
C GLN A 22 2.80 -11.49 -1.99
N TYR A 23 3.54 -10.81 -2.86
CA TYR A 23 4.04 -11.37 -4.12
C TYR A 23 5.56 -11.55 -4.03
N GLU A 24 5.97 -12.75 -3.58
CA GLU A 24 7.37 -13.10 -3.32
C GLU A 24 8.18 -13.45 -4.59
N VAL A 25 7.53 -13.54 -5.75
CA VAL A 25 8.15 -13.92 -7.04
C VAL A 25 7.52 -13.18 -8.20
N SER A 26 8.29 -13.03 -9.28
CA SER A 26 7.84 -12.49 -10.58
C SER A 26 6.49 -13.12 -10.98
N GLY A 27 5.49 -12.30 -11.28
CA GLY A 27 4.14 -12.79 -11.52
C GLY A 27 3.14 -11.68 -11.79
N VAL A 28 1.87 -12.06 -11.86
CA VAL A 28 0.76 -11.12 -12.01
C VAL A 28 0.23 -10.77 -10.63
N LEU A 29 0.32 -9.49 -10.28
CA LEU A 29 -0.37 -8.92 -9.14
C LEU A 29 -1.83 -8.71 -9.55
N ALA A 30 -2.73 -9.52 -8.99
CA ALA A 30 -4.16 -9.46 -9.27
C ALA A 30 -4.86 -8.68 -8.16
N VAL A 31 -5.46 -7.54 -8.51
CA VAL A 31 -6.20 -6.72 -7.53
C VAL A 31 -7.57 -7.34 -7.21
N SER A 32 -7.92 -8.47 -7.82
CA SER A 32 -9.09 -9.29 -7.48
C SER A 32 -9.09 -9.78 -6.03
N ASP A 33 -7.94 -9.75 -5.35
CA ASP A 33 -7.82 -10.15 -3.94
C ASP A 33 -8.38 -9.09 -2.98
N CYS A 34 -8.60 -7.86 -3.46
CA CYS A 34 -9.25 -6.81 -2.69
C CYS A 34 -10.78 -6.94 -2.73
N PRO A 35 -11.51 -6.40 -1.73
CA PRO A 35 -12.97 -6.48 -1.68
C PRO A 35 -13.62 -6.15 -3.02
N ALA A 36 -14.54 -7.01 -3.47
CA ALA A 36 -15.16 -6.91 -4.78
C ALA A 36 -15.81 -5.52 -5.00
N GLY A 37 -15.57 -4.93 -6.17
CA GLY A 37 -16.18 -3.66 -6.59
C GLY A 37 -15.39 -2.39 -6.23
N LEU A 38 -14.14 -2.52 -5.75
CA LEU A 38 -13.22 -1.39 -5.59
C LEU A 38 -12.70 -0.86 -6.94
N LEU A 39 -12.31 -1.75 -7.84
CA LEU A 39 -11.90 -1.39 -9.20
C LEU A 39 -13.02 -1.71 -10.20
N SER A 40 -13.11 -0.89 -11.24
CA SER A 40 -14.07 -1.08 -12.34
C SER A 40 -13.71 -2.23 -13.28
N GLU A 41 -12.48 -2.74 -13.19
CA GLU A 41 -11.93 -3.80 -14.03
C GLU A 41 -10.97 -4.70 -13.24
N ASP A 42 -10.72 -5.92 -13.76
CA ASP A 42 -9.69 -6.81 -13.23
C ASP A 42 -8.30 -6.28 -13.62
N VAL A 43 -7.69 -5.50 -12.74
CA VAL A 43 -6.36 -4.93 -12.95
C VAL A 43 -5.30 -5.97 -12.60
N ARG A 44 -4.41 -6.20 -13.57
CA ARG A 44 -3.29 -7.13 -13.49
C ARG A 44 -1.98 -6.40 -13.76
N VAL A 45 -1.06 -6.43 -12.80
CA VAL A 45 0.26 -5.82 -12.95
C VAL A 45 1.31 -6.91 -13.08
N ASN A 46 2.06 -6.91 -14.19
CA ASN A 46 3.16 -7.85 -14.38
C ASN A 46 4.40 -7.34 -13.63
N LEU A 47 4.95 -8.16 -12.74
CA LEU A 47 6.17 -7.87 -12.01
C LEU A 47 7.39 -8.37 -12.80
N SER A 48 8.33 -7.47 -13.05
CA SER A 48 9.64 -7.81 -13.65
C SER A 48 10.44 -8.74 -12.73
N THR A 49 11.44 -9.42 -13.29
CA THR A 49 12.40 -10.21 -12.50
C THR A 49 13.00 -9.37 -11.37
N ASN A 50 13.13 -9.97 -10.18
CA ASN A 50 13.71 -9.33 -8.99
C ASN A 50 12.89 -8.14 -8.46
N VAL A 51 11.58 -8.11 -8.72
CA VAL A 51 10.65 -7.16 -8.10
C VAL A 51 9.79 -7.91 -7.08
N GLN A 52 9.64 -7.31 -5.91
CA GLN A 52 8.70 -7.72 -4.87
C GLN A 52 7.57 -6.70 -4.85
N ALA A 53 6.36 -7.14 -4.53
CA ALA A 53 5.22 -6.27 -4.39
C ALA A 53 4.32 -6.68 -3.23
N GLY A 54 3.60 -5.71 -2.71
CA GLY A 54 2.52 -5.91 -1.75
C GLY A 54 1.33 -5.04 -2.14
N ILE A 55 0.13 -5.61 -1.98
CA ILE A 55 -1.13 -4.87 -2.08
C ILE A 55 -1.72 -4.75 -0.69
N GLU A 56 -2.26 -3.58 -0.38
CA GLU A 56 -3.13 -3.40 0.77
C GLU A 56 -4.42 -2.70 0.31
N CYS A 57 -5.56 -3.12 0.85
CA CYS A 57 -6.87 -2.61 0.45
C CYS A 57 -7.77 -2.30 1.65
N ASN A 58 -8.58 -1.25 1.51
CA ASN A 58 -9.66 -0.92 2.45
C ASN A 58 -11.02 -0.86 1.71
N ALA A 59 -12.05 -0.30 2.36
CA ALA A 59 -13.40 -0.24 1.80
C ALA A 59 -13.56 0.66 0.57
N SER A 60 -12.63 1.58 0.31
CA SER A 60 -12.75 2.56 -0.77
C SER A 60 -11.51 2.69 -1.66
N GLN A 61 -10.39 2.06 -1.29
CA GLN A 61 -9.10 2.30 -1.92
C GLN A 61 -8.24 1.04 -2.03
N VAL A 62 -7.37 1.04 -3.04
CA VAL A 62 -6.31 0.06 -3.25
C VAL A 62 -4.98 0.79 -3.17
N ALA A 63 -4.02 0.24 -2.44
CA ALA A 63 -2.64 0.69 -2.42
C ALA A 63 -1.70 -0.43 -2.86
N VAL A 64 -0.63 -0.07 -3.56
CA VAL A 64 0.40 -0.98 -4.02
C VAL A 64 1.75 -0.41 -3.64
N GLY A 65 2.62 -1.27 -3.11
CA GLY A 65 4.03 -1.00 -2.92
C GLY A 65 4.85 -1.99 -3.74
N THR A 66 5.95 -1.52 -4.33
CA THR A 66 6.88 -2.37 -5.07
C THR A 66 8.32 -1.98 -4.77
N CYS A 67 9.22 -2.96 -4.77
CA CYS A 67 10.64 -2.71 -4.62
C CYS A 67 11.45 -3.74 -5.41
N SER A 68 12.73 -3.44 -5.66
CA SER A 68 13.64 -4.41 -6.29
C SER A 68 14.56 -5.07 -5.26
N ILE A 69 14.66 -6.40 -5.27
CA ILE A 69 15.61 -7.15 -4.43
C ILE A 69 17.06 -6.90 -4.83
N ALA A 70 17.30 -6.52 -6.09
CA ALA A 70 18.60 -6.06 -6.57
C ALA A 70 18.78 -4.54 -6.42
N GLY A 71 17.84 -3.87 -5.74
CA GLY A 71 17.90 -2.44 -5.46
C GLY A 71 19.13 -2.08 -4.64
N ARG A 72 19.64 -0.87 -4.84
CA ARG A 72 20.75 -0.34 -4.05
C ARG A 72 20.33 -0.26 -2.58
N THR A 73 21.12 -0.84 -1.68
CA THR A 73 20.92 -0.77 -0.21
C THR A 73 21.92 0.15 0.49
N THR A 74 23.00 0.51 -0.19
CA THR A 74 24.04 1.41 0.34
C THR A 74 23.55 2.85 0.42
N SER A 75 24.21 3.64 1.29
CA SER A 75 23.93 5.06 1.46
C SER A 75 23.99 5.81 0.13
N ARG A 76 23.03 6.70 -0.07
CA ARG A 76 22.89 7.55 -1.24
C ARG A 76 22.19 8.84 -0.89
N THR A 77 22.54 9.89 -1.60
CA THR A 77 21.82 11.16 -1.58
C THR A 77 20.58 11.04 -2.45
N VAL A 78 19.43 11.39 -1.89
CA VAL A 78 18.13 11.43 -2.59
C VAL A 78 17.52 12.82 -2.43
N GLU A 79 16.76 13.23 -3.43
CA GLU A 79 15.99 14.46 -3.34
C GLU A 79 14.86 14.29 -2.31
N GLN A 80 14.73 15.27 -1.42
CA GLN A 80 13.62 15.35 -0.50
C GLN A 80 12.41 15.94 -1.23
N LEU A 81 11.24 15.36 -1.01
CA LEU A 81 9.99 15.87 -1.55
C LEU A 81 9.22 16.60 -0.44
N ASP A 82 8.61 17.73 -0.80
CA ASP A 82 7.63 18.42 0.04
C ASP A 82 6.27 17.77 -0.22
N CYS A 83 5.86 16.93 0.73
CA CYS A 83 4.61 16.18 0.66
C CYS A 83 3.57 16.87 1.53
N THR A 84 2.48 17.31 0.90
CA THR A 84 1.36 17.95 1.59
C THR A 84 0.08 17.15 1.40
N SER A 85 -0.67 16.99 2.48
CA SER A 85 -2.00 16.38 2.46
C SER A 85 -3.04 17.49 2.39
N ALA A 86 -3.88 17.46 1.36
CA ALA A 86 -5.02 18.36 1.22
C ALA A 86 -6.32 17.54 1.16
N PRO A 87 -7.47 18.13 1.54
CA PRO A 87 -8.77 17.51 1.29
C PRO A 87 -8.91 17.22 -0.21
N GLY A 88 -9.16 15.96 -0.55
CA GLY A 88 -9.52 15.52 -1.87
C GLY A 88 -11.01 15.66 -2.14
N PRO A 89 -11.47 15.36 -3.37
CA PRO A 89 -12.90 15.18 -3.63
C PRO A 89 -13.43 14.02 -2.79
N ASP A 90 -14.67 14.14 -2.31
CA ASP A 90 -15.32 13.02 -1.62
C ASP A 90 -15.32 11.77 -2.52
N ASP A 91 -15.18 10.60 -1.91
CA ASP A 91 -15.30 9.34 -2.63
C ASP A 91 -16.73 9.15 -3.18
N ARG A 92 -16.95 8.07 -3.95
CA ARG A 92 -18.29 7.77 -4.51
C ARG A 92 -19.39 7.56 -3.47
N PHE A 93 -19.04 7.46 -2.18
CA PHE A 93 -19.95 7.28 -1.05
C PHE A 93 -20.11 8.56 -0.21
N GLY A 94 -19.46 9.67 -0.58
CA GLY A 94 -19.52 10.93 0.14
C GLY A 94 -18.59 11.00 1.37
N ASN A 95 -17.60 10.11 1.47
CA ASN A 95 -16.60 10.19 2.53
C ASN A 95 -15.49 11.17 2.12
N PRO A 96 -15.03 12.04 3.04
CA PRO A 96 -13.90 12.93 2.76
C PRO A 96 -12.64 12.10 2.49
N THR A 97 -11.89 12.49 1.47
CA THR A 97 -10.60 11.88 1.15
C THR A 97 -9.46 12.85 1.43
N THR A 98 -8.25 12.32 1.58
CA THR A 98 -7.02 13.11 1.59
C THR A 98 -6.18 12.75 0.37
N VAL A 99 -5.81 13.77 -0.40
CA VAL A 99 -4.87 13.62 -1.51
C VAL A 99 -3.52 14.12 -1.02
N GLU A 100 -2.53 13.24 -1.09
CA GLU A 100 -1.14 13.62 -0.84
C GLU A 100 -0.47 13.97 -2.17
N THR A 101 0.04 15.19 -2.24
CA THR A 101 0.83 15.65 -3.38
C THR A 101 2.24 15.91 -2.90
N CYS A 102 3.20 15.26 -3.56
CA CYS A 102 4.62 15.48 -3.31
C CYS A 102 5.24 16.23 -4.48
N VAL A 103 5.88 17.35 -4.19
CA VAL A 103 6.60 18.16 -5.17
C VAL A 103 8.06 18.35 -4.74
N PRO A 104 9.00 18.53 -5.68
CA PRO A 104 10.35 18.95 -5.35
C PRO A 104 10.39 20.28 -4.59
N PHE A 105 11.27 20.41 -3.60
CA PHE A 105 11.56 21.71 -2.98
C PHE A 105 12.17 22.68 -4.01
N VAL A 106 11.90 23.98 -3.82
CA VAL A 106 12.52 25.05 -4.59
C VAL A 106 13.24 26.00 -3.62
N PRO A 107 14.59 25.96 -3.50
CA PRO A 107 15.54 25.11 -4.25
C PRO A 107 15.53 23.63 -3.81
N PRO A 108 16.02 22.69 -4.66
CA PRO A 108 16.06 21.27 -4.32
C PRO A 108 16.83 21.00 -3.02
N GLN A 109 16.23 20.17 -2.17
CA GLN A 109 16.83 19.71 -0.93
C GLN A 109 17.18 18.24 -1.05
N PHE A 110 18.26 17.83 -0.38
CA PHE A 110 18.77 16.48 -0.47
C PHE A 110 19.02 15.91 0.92
N THR A 111 18.74 14.62 1.09
CA THR A 111 19.02 13.89 2.32
C THR A 111 19.77 12.61 2.01
N GLU A 112 20.58 12.13 2.96
CA GLU A 112 21.18 10.81 2.88
C GLU A 112 20.17 9.76 3.35
N THR A 113 20.05 8.68 2.59
CA THR A 113 19.20 7.55 2.94
C THR A 113 19.88 6.22 2.62
N THR A 114 19.41 5.16 3.25
CA THR A 114 19.89 3.78 3.10
C THR A 114 18.70 2.84 2.92
N GLY A 115 18.98 1.60 2.50
CA GLY A 115 17.93 0.61 2.25
C GLY A 115 17.41 0.62 0.81
N ALA A 116 16.54 -0.34 0.51
CA ALA A 116 15.90 -0.44 -0.80
C ALA A 116 14.92 0.72 -1.03
N VAL A 117 14.66 1.06 -2.30
CA VAL A 117 13.56 1.98 -2.63
C VAL A 117 12.27 1.17 -2.70
N ILE A 118 11.24 1.63 -2.00
CA ILE A 118 9.89 1.11 -2.10
C ILE A 118 9.04 2.18 -2.79
N TYR A 119 8.62 1.91 -4.01
CA TYR A 119 7.69 2.78 -4.74
C TYR A 119 6.27 2.42 -4.33
N THR A 120 5.56 3.39 -3.78
CA THR A 120 4.20 3.19 -3.27
C THR A 120 3.23 4.11 -3.99
N GLY A 121 1.99 3.65 -4.17
CA GLY A 121 0.91 4.45 -4.73
C GLY A 121 -0.45 3.93 -4.27
N SER A 122 -1.47 4.76 -4.37
CA SER A 122 -2.86 4.35 -4.12
C SER A 122 -3.83 4.94 -5.14
N SER A 123 -4.99 4.30 -5.27
CA SER A 123 -6.09 4.76 -6.12
C SER A 123 -6.67 6.10 -5.67
N ALA A 124 -6.47 6.51 -4.42
CA ALA A 124 -6.96 7.79 -3.89
C ALA A 124 -6.02 8.96 -4.17
N GLN A 125 -4.70 8.72 -4.13
CA GLN A 125 -3.73 9.81 -4.18
C GLN A 125 -3.21 10.06 -5.60
N GLY A 126 -3.28 9.08 -6.50
CA GLY A 126 -2.91 9.24 -7.91
C GLY A 126 -1.43 9.57 -8.17
N THR A 127 -0.58 9.43 -7.16
CA THR A 127 0.86 9.71 -7.21
C THR A 127 1.65 8.48 -6.78
N ILE A 128 2.85 8.33 -7.35
CA ILE A 128 3.83 7.31 -6.93
C ILE A 128 4.92 8.00 -6.14
N ILE A 129 5.17 7.54 -4.91
CA ILE A 129 6.18 8.12 -4.01
C ILE A 129 7.24 7.08 -3.66
N PRO A 130 8.53 7.43 -3.74
CA PRO A 130 9.60 6.60 -3.24
C PRO A 130 9.72 6.70 -1.71
N GLY A 131 9.62 5.57 -1.02
CA GLY A 131 9.97 5.39 0.37
C GLY A 131 11.32 4.69 0.54
N TYR A 132 11.98 4.96 1.66
CA TYR A 132 13.28 4.38 2.02
C TYR A 132 13.20 3.93 3.48
N ASP A 133 12.82 2.68 3.72
CA ASP A 133 12.54 2.13 5.05
C ASP A 133 13.78 1.54 5.74
N GLY A 134 14.97 1.71 5.16
CA GLY A 134 16.23 1.22 5.71
C GLY A 134 16.43 -0.30 5.64
N ALA A 135 15.49 -1.05 5.05
CA ALA A 135 15.53 -2.50 4.98
C ALA A 135 15.91 -3.01 3.57
N ALA A 136 16.17 -4.31 3.47
CA ALA A 136 16.22 -4.99 2.18
C ALA A 136 14.80 -5.13 1.62
N CYS A 137 14.68 -5.08 0.29
CA CYS A 137 13.39 -5.27 -0.37
C CYS A 137 12.83 -6.67 -0.06
N SER A 138 11.59 -6.70 0.44
CA SER A 138 10.80 -7.91 0.68
C SER A 138 9.33 -7.61 0.36
N ALA A 139 8.53 -8.65 0.10
CA ALA A 139 7.09 -8.47 -0.09
C ALA A 139 6.43 -7.79 1.12
N ALA A 140 6.80 -8.18 2.35
CA ALA A 140 6.29 -7.58 3.57
C ALA A 140 6.66 -6.08 3.70
N ALA A 141 7.87 -5.69 3.32
CA ALA A 141 8.26 -4.28 3.29
C ALA A 141 7.47 -3.48 2.24
N ALA A 142 7.28 -4.07 1.05
CA ALA A 142 6.48 -3.46 -0.01
C ALA A 142 5.02 -3.27 0.40
N GLU A 143 4.43 -4.27 1.06
CA GLU A 143 3.10 -4.24 1.64
C GLU A 143 2.96 -3.20 2.76
N ALA A 144 3.91 -3.14 3.69
CA ALA A 144 3.92 -2.11 4.73
C ALA A 144 3.98 -0.70 4.11
N GLY A 145 4.74 -0.52 3.04
CA GLY A 145 4.74 0.69 2.23
C GLY A 145 3.37 0.99 1.63
N ALA A 146 2.68 -0.02 1.09
CA ALA A 146 1.31 0.11 0.57
C ALA A 146 0.31 0.52 1.67
N GLN A 147 0.41 -0.09 2.85
CA GLN A 147 -0.46 0.22 3.99
C GLN A 147 -0.38 1.70 4.39
N GLY A 148 0.81 2.30 4.32
CA GLY A 148 0.99 3.75 4.55
C GLY A 148 0.23 4.64 3.58
N ARG A 149 -0.25 4.12 2.44
CA ARG A 149 -0.97 4.87 1.40
C ARG A 149 -2.49 4.76 1.46
N LEU A 150 -3.04 4.00 2.40
CA LEU A 150 -4.49 3.87 2.62
C LEU A 150 -5.07 4.91 3.59
N GLN A 151 -4.27 5.89 4.00
CA GLN A 151 -4.65 6.94 4.94
C GLN A 151 -5.50 8.03 4.29
#